data_AF-A0A8J6QFZ4-F1
#
_entry.id   AF-A0A8J6QFZ4-F1
#
_cell.length_a   1.000
_cell.length_b   1.000
_cell.length_c   1.000
_cell.angle_alpha   90.00
_cell.angle_beta   90.00
_cell.angle_gamma   90.00
#
_symmetry.space_group_name_H-M   'P 1'
#
loop_
_entity.id
_entity.type
_entity.pdbx_description
1 polymer ?
#
loop_
_entity_poly.entity_id
_entity_poly.type
_entity_poly.pdbx_seq_one_letter_code
_entity_poly.pdbx_strand_id
1 'polypeptide(L)'
;MQISELLQLSFWIDENIKTTQIPQKYQALQTGIQQNVNARNNQPKQPFEAQKNAIIDAIKVVDTSGLTYQQEDVLSLLNITQNIGDEGIDRIESILYKNSLDVATAAAEIAKISQEINTAVQKSDQIKAALKPLITTNDEGELEKGSVVMRVHFQNEAGMDNVTDFKKLGNSWWEIGRGIAMAHDSAPEDIKVVGASKGSIVIELAVAAAIATTASTIILSALKVADRVLTIRKKVEEIKSLKLNNKKLESDLAKEADKEKKEGLDKITKEISVKLNIDANGDGEKVKVLEKSVKNLIEFVEKGGEVDFFTDEENKDEPETKVLKKNFDEIKKLEKRVLMLESKNP
;
A
#
# COMPACT_ATOMS: atom_id res chain seq x y z
N MET A 1 3.92 14.42 -2.00
CA MET A 1 4.77 13.65 -2.94
C MET A 1 5.93 14.52 -3.35
N GLN A 2 7.15 13.99 -3.29
CA GLN A 2 8.34 14.70 -3.76
C GLN A 2 8.32 14.83 -5.30
N ILE A 3 9.04 15.81 -5.84
CA ILE A 3 9.05 16.06 -7.30
C ILE A 3 9.78 14.93 -8.03
N SER A 4 10.87 14.41 -7.47
CA SER A 4 11.58 13.23 -7.97
C SER A 4 10.70 11.98 -7.99
N GLU A 5 9.95 11.74 -6.92
CA GLU A 5 8.99 10.64 -6.81
C GLU A 5 7.85 10.76 -7.84
N LEU A 6 7.39 11.98 -8.11
CA LEU A 6 6.42 12.24 -9.19
C LEU A 6 7.02 11.94 -10.58
N LEU A 7 8.29 12.28 -10.79
CA LEU A 7 9.02 11.95 -12.01
C LEU A 7 9.22 10.42 -12.14
N GLN A 8 9.57 9.72 -11.05
CA GLN A 8 9.66 8.26 -11.00
C GLN A 8 8.31 7.60 -11.34
N LEU A 9 7.20 8.11 -10.79
CA LEU A 9 5.86 7.63 -11.14
C LEU A 9 5.57 7.77 -12.64
N SER A 10 6.05 8.84 -13.27
CA SER A 10 5.89 9.02 -14.72
C SER A 10 6.64 7.94 -15.54
N PHE A 11 7.82 7.52 -15.06
CA PHE A 11 8.55 6.40 -15.67
C PHE A 11 7.86 5.06 -15.40
N TRP A 12 7.31 4.86 -14.20
CA TRP A 12 6.49 3.69 -13.90
C TRP A 12 5.29 3.58 -14.85
N ILE A 13 4.61 4.69 -15.16
CA ILE A 13 3.51 4.72 -16.15
C ILE A 13 4.00 4.35 -17.55
N ASP A 14 5.20 4.81 -17.96
CA ASP A 14 5.78 4.39 -19.26
C ASP A 14 6.02 2.88 -19.31
N GLU A 15 6.62 2.32 -18.26
CA GLU A 15 6.98 0.90 -18.17
C GLU A 15 5.73 0.02 -18.07
N ASN A 16 4.81 0.34 -17.17
CA ASN A 16 3.72 -0.56 -16.80
C ASN A 16 2.43 -0.32 -17.60
N ILE A 17 2.23 0.86 -18.17
CA ILE A 17 1.01 1.21 -18.93
C ILE A 17 1.28 1.33 -20.42
N LYS A 18 2.29 2.09 -20.82
CA LYS A 18 2.55 2.34 -22.25
C LYS A 18 3.26 1.17 -22.92
N THR A 19 4.31 0.64 -22.31
CA THR A 19 5.10 -0.46 -22.89
C THR A 19 4.28 -1.76 -22.97
N THR A 20 3.38 -1.98 -22.01
CA THR A 20 2.41 -3.10 -22.01
C THR A 20 1.25 -2.90 -22.98
N GLN A 21 1.19 -1.75 -23.67
CA GLN A 21 0.18 -1.37 -24.66
C GLN A 21 -1.26 -1.36 -24.13
N ILE A 22 -1.45 -1.07 -22.84
CA ILE A 22 -2.78 -0.99 -22.21
C ILE A 22 -3.71 0.01 -22.93
N PRO A 23 -3.26 1.24 -23.28
CA PRO A 23 -4.10 2.19 -24.01
C PRO A 23 -4.60 1.64 -25.36
N GLN A 24 -3.72 1.00 -26.13
CA GLN A 24 -4.04 0.43 -27.43
C GLN A 24 -4.97 -0.77 -27.31
N LYS A 25 -4.78 -1.60 -26.28
CA LYS A 25 -5.64 -2.77 -26.01
C LYS A 25 -7.05 -2.36 -25.58
N TYR A 26 -7.21 -1.31 -24.77
CA TYR A 26 -8.52 -0.72 -24.50
C TYR A 26 -9.17 -0.16 -25.76
N GLN A 27 -8.41 0.54 -26.61
CA GLN A 27 -8.92 1.06 -27.88
C GLN A 27 -9.33 -0.06 -28.84
N ALA A 28 -8.61 -1.18 -28.86
CA ALA A 28 -8.95 -2.35 -29.67
C ALA A 28 -10.26 -3.00 -29.19
N LEU A 29 -10.44 -3.17 -27.87
CA LEU A 29 -11.70 -3.64 -27.29
C LEU A 29 -12.86 -2.69 -27.61
N GLN A 30 -12.68 -1.39 -27.39
CA GLN A 30 -13.66 -0.35 -27.74
C GLN A 30 -14.08 -0.47 -29.22
N THR A 31 -13.11 -0.59 -30.12
CA THR A 31 -13.35 -0.70 -31.57
C THR A 31 -14.16 -1.96 -31.90
N GLY A 32 -13.82 -3.10 -31.30
CA GLY A 32 -14.54 -4.36 -31.49
C GLY A 32 -16.00 -4.28 -31.04
N ILE A 33 -16.26 -3.66 -29.88
CA ILE A 33 -17.64 -3.48 -29.38
C ILE A 33 -18.40 -2.46 -30.27
N GLN A 34 -17.77 -1.35 -30.64
CA GLN A 34 -18.39 -0.31 -31.47
C GLN A 34 -18.78 -0.82 -32.87
N GLN A 35 -18.01 -1.73 -33.46
CA GLN A 35 -18.37 -2.40 -34.71
C GLN A 35 -19.71 -3.14 -34.59
N ASN A 36 -19.98 -3.77 -33.45
CA ASN A 36 -21.24 -4.45 -33.19
C ASN A 36 -22.41 -3.52 -32.91
N VAL A 37 -22.15 -2.31 -32.40
CA VAL A 37 -23.16 -1.23 -32.29
C VAL A 37 -23.55 -0.74 -33.67
N ASN A 38 -22.57 -0.58 -34.56
CA ASN A 38 -22.76 -0.03 -35.90
C ASN A 38 -23.26 -1.06 -36.93
N ALA A 39 -23.21 -2.35 -36.58
CA ALA A 39 -23.72 -3.43 -37.41
C ALA A 39 -25.23 -3.23 -37.64
N ARG A 40 -25.61 -2.85 -38.87
CA ARG A 40 -27.02 -2.76 -39.29
C ARG A 40 -27.67 -4.14 -39.26
N ASN A 41 -29.01 -4.20 -39.25
CA ASN A 41 -29.86 -5.40 -39.10
C ASN A 41 -29.51 -6.66 -39.92
N ASN A 42 -28.58 -6.61 -40.87
CA ASN A 42 -28.14 -7.74 -41.70
C ASN A 42 -26.62 -8.01 -41.67
N GLN A 43 -25.84 -7.35 -40.80
CA GLN A 43 -24.42 -7.67 -40.64
C GLN A 43 -24.20 -8.59 -39.44
N PRO A 44 -23.47 -9.71 -39.60
CA PRO A 44 -23.16 -10.59 -38.48
C PRO A 44 -22.28 -9.84 -37.49
N LYS A 45 -22.72 -9.81 -36.22
CA LYS A 45 -21.91 -9.32 -35.11
C LYS A 45 -20.60 -10.10 -35.05
N GLN A 46 -19.50 -9.40 -34.88
CA GLN A 46 -18.18 -9.99 -34.76
C GLN A 46 -17.86 -10.27 -33.29
N PRO A 47 -17.22 -11.40 -32.97
CA PRO A 47 -16.74 -11.65 -31.62
C PRO A 47 -15.61 -10.68 -31.27
N PHE A 48 -15.58 -10.21 -30.01
CA PHE A 48 -14.51 -9.36 -29.47
C PHE A 48 -13.75 -10.01 -28.29
N GLU A 49 -13.92 -11.33 -28.11
CA GLU A 49 -13.34 -12.07 -26.99
C GLU A 49 -11.80 -12.03 -27.00
N ALA A 50 -11.19 -12.04 -28.20
CA ALA A 50 -9.74 -11.92 -28.33
C ALA A 50 -9.23 -10.57 -27.81
N GLN A 51 -9.92 -9.47 -28.13
CA GLN A 51 -9.58 -8.14 -27.66
C GLN A 51 -9.80 -8.00 -26.15
N LYS A 52 -10.89 -8.57 -25.64
CA LYS A 52 -11.18 -8.63 -24.20
C LYS A 52 -10.08 -9.38 -23.44
N ASN A 53 -9.72 -10.59 -23.89
CA ASN A 53 -8.68 -11.37 -23.22
C ASN A 53 -7.31 -10.68 -23.32
N ALA A 54 -7.01 -10.07 -24.47
CA ALA A 54 -5.75 -9.34 -24.64
C ALA A 54 -5.60 -8.16 -23.67
N ILE A 55 -6.67 -7.41 -23.36
CA ILE A 55 -6.63 -6.35 -22.35
C ILE A 55 -6.57 -6.93 -20.94
N ILE A 56 -7.37 -7.95 -20.62
CA ILE A 56 -7.34 -8.63 -19.31
C ILE A 56 -5.93 -9.13 -19.00
N ASP A 57 -5.29 -9.83 -19.93
CA ASP A 57 -3.93 -10.35 -19.77
C ASP A 57 -2.91 -9.22 -19.53
N ALA A 58 -3.11 -8.05 -20.16
CA ALA A 58 -2.21 -6.91 -19.98
C ALA A 58 -2.38 -6.23 -18.62
N ILE A 59 -3.62 -6.00 -18.20
CA ILE A 59 -3.90 -5.29 -16.94
C ILE A 59 -3.66 -6.17 -15.72
N LYS A 60 -3.81 -7.50 -15.86
CA LYS A 60 -3.60 -8.48 -14.78
C LYS A 60 -2.18 -8.50 -14.24
N VAL A 61 -1.19 -8.24 -15.11
CA VAL A 61 0.23 -8.30 -14.76
C VAL A 61 0.79 -6.95 -14.30
N VAL A 62 -0.03 -5.89 -14.29
CA VAL A 62 0.41 -4.58 -13.82
C VAL A 62 0.61 -4.65 -12.32
N ASP A 63 1.88 -4.54 -11.92
CA ASP A 63 2.24 -4.61 -10.52
C ASP A 63 2.32 -3.20 -9.92
N THR A 64 1.38 -2.90 -9.02
CA THR A 64 1.40 -1.67 -8.21
C THR A 64 2.16 -1.87 -6.90
N SER A 65 2.68 -3.08 -6.68
CA SER A 65 3.48 -3.42 -5.51
C SER A 65 4.74 -2.57 -5.44
N GLY A 66 4.96 -1.92 -4.31
CA GLY A 66 6.07 -1.00 -4.11
C GLY A 66 5.87 0.44 -4.60
N LEU A 67 4.68 0.83 -5.07
CA LEU A 67 4.32 2.25 -5.12
C LEU A 67 4.12 2.79 -3.71
N THR A 68 4.36 4.08 -3.47
CA THR A 68 4.01 4.75 -2.19
C THR A 68 2.51 5.03 -2.09
N TYR A 69 2.01 5.41 -0.91
CA TYR A 69 0.59 5.83 -0.79
C TYR A 69 0.31 7.04 -1.69
N GLN A 70 1.23 8.00 -1.73
CA GLN A 70 1.06 9.22 -2.53
C GLN A 70 1.10 8.93 -4.04
N GLN A 71 1.90 7.96 -4.48
CA GLN A 71 1.89 7.52 -5.87
C GLN A 71 0.57 6.84 -6.23
N GLU A 72 0.03 5.98 -5.37
CA GLU A 72 -1.30 5.37 -5.56
C GLU A 72 -2.42 6.42 -5.62
N ASP A 73 -2.36 7.45 -4.77
CA ASP A 73 -3.32 8.57 -4.79
C ASP A 73 -3.28 9.31 -6.13
N VAL A 74 -2.08 9.57 -6.66
CA VAL A 74 -1.94 10.20 -7.98
C VAL A 74 -2.45 9.28 -9.09
N LEU A 75 -2.20 7.97 -9.03
CA LEU A 75 -2.78 7.02 -9.99
C LEU A 75 -4.32 7.02 -9.93
N SER A 76 -4.90 7.13 -8.73
CA SER A 76 -6.35 7.24 -8.54
C SER A 76 -6.89 8.54 -9.13
N LEU A 77 -6.22 9.67 -8.87
CA LEU A 77 -6.57 10.98 -9.44
C LEU A 77 -6.48 10.99 -10.98
N LEU A 78 -5.54 10.22 -11.53
CA LEU A 78 -5.40 10.02 -12.97
C LEU A 78 -6.39 9.01 -13.56
N ASN A 79 -7.23 8.36 -12.74
CA ASN A 79 -8.14 7.29 -13.12
C ASN A 79 -7.43 6.05 -13.70
N ILE A 80 -6.22 5.74 -13.22
CA ILE A 80 -5.50 4.53 -13.60
C ILE A 80 -5.92 3.36 -12.71
N THR A 81 -5.97 3.56 -11.39
CA THR A 81 -6.12 2.49 -10.38
C THR A 81 -7.30 1.57 -10.66
N GLN A 82 -8.48 2.12 -10.92
CA GLN A 82 -9.71 1.37 -11.16
C GLN A 82 -9.80 0.71 -12.56
N ASN A 83 -8.76 0.85 -13.38
CA ASN A 83 -8.71 0.40 -14.77
C ASN A 83 -7.55 -0.59 -15.02
N ILE A 84 -6.83 -0.97 -13.97
CA ILE A 84 -5.72 -1.94 -14.00
C ILE A 84 -5.89 -3.00 -12.91
N GLY A 85 -5.10 -4.08 -12.96
CA GLY A 85 -5.16 -5.16 -11.98
C GLY A 85 -6.53 -5.83 -11.89
N ASP A 86 -6.82 -6.45 -10.75
CA ASP A 86 -8.07 -7.17 -10.51
C ASP A 86 -9.30 -6.24 -10.57
N GLU A 87 -9.19 -5.00 -10.07
CA GLU A 87 -10.28 -4.02 -10.12
C GLU A 87 -10.65 -3.64 -11.56
N GLY A 88 -9.64 -3.46 -12.42
CA GLY A 88 -9.85 -3.23 -13.85
C GLY A 88 -10.52 -4.41 -14.55
N ILE A 89 -10.15 -5.65 -14.19
CA ILE A 89 -10.76 -6.88 -14.74
C ILE A 89 -12.24 -6.93 -14.33
N ASP A 90 -12.53 -6.81 -13.04
CA ASP A 90 -13.89 -6.81 -12.50
C ASP A 90 -14.73 -5.71 -13.15
N ARG A 91 -14.16 -4.53 -13.37
CA ARG A 91 -14.85 -3.41 -14.04
C ARG A 91 -15.21 -3.77 -15.48
N ILE A 92 -14.28 -4.28 -16.28
CA ILE A 92 -14.54 -4.71 -17.67
C ILE A 92 -15.61 -5.79 -17.69
N GLU A 93 -15.47 -6.83 -16.88
CA GLU A 93 -16.42 -7.95 -16.85
C GLU A 93 -17.81 -7.50 -16.40
N SER A 94 -17.89 -6.62 -15.39
CA SER A 94 -19.15 -6.05 -14.92
C SER A 94 -19.86 -5.24 -16.00
N ILE A 95 -19.13 -4.39 -16.73
CA ILE A 95 -19.66 -3.60 -17.85
C ILE A 95 -20.23 -4.52 -18.92
N LEU A 96 -19.45 -5.51 -19.37
CA LEU A 96 -19.85 -6.42 -20.45
C LEU A 96 -21.01 -7.33 -20.04
N TYR A 97 -21.04 -7.76 -18.78
CA TYR A 97 -22.10 -8.62 -18.25
C TYR A 97 -23.43 -7.87 -18.07
N LYS A 98 -23.41 -6.73 -17.35
CA LYS A 98 -24.60 -5.91 -17.06
C LYS A 98 -25.23 -5.35 -18.33
N ASN A 99 -24.41 -5.04 -19.33
CA ASN A 99 -24.84 -4.46 -20.60
C ASN A 99 -24.85 -5.50 -21.75
N SER A 100 -24.97 -6.79 -21.44
CA SER A 100 -24.95 -7.87 -22.45
C SER A 100 -26.03 -7.73 -23.53
N LEU A 101 -27.16 -7.08 -23.21
CA LEU A 101 -28.24 -6.77 -24.15
C LEU A 101 -28.16 -5.35 -24.72
N ASP A 102 -27.41 -4.44 -24.08
CA ASP A 102 -27.21 -3.05 -24.50
C ASP A 102 -25.74 -2.79 -24.85
N VAL A 103 -25.37 -3.27 -26.04
CA VAL A 103 -24.01 -3.16 -26.58
C VAL A 103 -23.59 -1.69 -26.75
N ALA A 104 -24.54 -0.77 -26.93
CA ALA A 104 -24.24 0.66 -27.06
C ALA A 104 -23.78 1.25 -25.73
N THR A 105 -24.45 0.91 -24.62
CA THR A 105 -24.00 1.32 -23.28
C THR A 105 -22.65 0.68 -22.93
N ALA A 106 -22.45 -0.61 -23.24
CA ALA A 106 -21.15 -1.25 -23.06
C ALA A 106 -20.03 -0.54 -23.83
N ALA A 107 -20.27 -0.16 -25.09
CA ALA A 107 -19.31 0.56 -25.91
C ALA A 107 -18.96 1.93 -25.32
N ALA A 108 -19.97 2.66 -24.83
CA ALA A 108 -19.78 3.97 -24.22
C ALA A 108 -18.97 3.89 -22.92
N GLU A 109 -19.22 2.90 -22.06
CA GLU A 109 -18.47 2.71 -20.81
C GLU A 109 -17.01 2.30 -21.06
N ILE A 110 -16.76 1.40 -22.02
CA ILE A 110 -15.38 1.05 -22.42
C ILE A 110 -14.67 2.24 -23.10
N ALA A 111 -15.38 3.03 -23.92
CA ALA A 111 -14.83 4.24 -24.50
C ALA A 111 -14.41 5.27 -23.44
N LYS A 112 -15.20 5.39 -22.36
CA LYS A 112 -14.85 6.24 -21.22
C LYS A 112 -13.55 5.78 -20.56
N ILE A 113 -13.38 4.48 -20.32
CA ILE A 113 -12.14 3.92 -19.75
C ILE A 113 -10.95 4.18 -20.67
N SER A 114 -11.11 3.93 -21.97
CA SER A 114 -10.09 4.22 -22.98
C SER A 114 -9.65 5.69 -22.95
N GLN A 115 -10.61 6.62 -22.81
CA GLN A 115 -10.32 8.05 -22.68
C GLN A 115 -9.62 8.40 -21.36
N GLU A 116 -10.06 7.83 -20.24
CA GLU A 116 -9.44 7.99 -18.92
C GLU A 116 -7.95 7.62 -18.98
N ILE A 117 -7.62 6.43 -19.50
CA ILE A 117 -6.24 5.93 -19.62
C ILE A 117 -5.40 6.80 -20.57
N ASN A 118 -5.93 7.17 -21.74
CA ASN A 118 -5.19 8.03 -22.68
C ASN A 118 -4.91 9.42 -22.09
N THR A 119 -5.88 9.99 -21.37
CA THR A 119 -5.72 11.28 -20.68
C THR A 119 -4.65 11.17 -19.59
N ALA A 120 -4.65 10.07 -18.83
CA ALA A 120 -3.66 9.82 -17.80
C ALA A 120 -2.23 9.74 -18.37
N VAL A 121 -2.06 9.00 -19.47
CA VAL A 121 -0.78 8.90 -20.21
C VAL A 121 -0.31 10.27 -20.69
N GLN A 122 -1.20 11.07 -21.29
CA GLN A 122 -0.85 12.42 -21.76
C GLN A 122 -0.42 13.33 -20.62
N LYS A 123 -1.12 13.31 -19.48
CA LYS A 123 -0.75 14.08 -18.28
C LYS A 123 0.61 13.63 -17.74
N SER A 124 0.86 12.32 -17.67
CA SER A 124 2.15 11.77 -17.26
C SER A 124 3.29 12.24 -18.17
N ASP A 125 3.09 12.20 -19.49
CA ASP A 125 4.08 12.67 -20.46
C ASP A 125 4.37 14.18 -20.32
N GLN A 126 3.35 15.00 -20.04
CA GLN A 126 3.52 16.43 -19.76
C GLN A 126 4.32 16.67 -18.48
N ILE A 127 4.02 15.94 -17.40
CA ILE A 127 4.75 16.01 -16.12
C ILE A 127 6.21 15.66 -16.35
N LYS A 128 6.48 14.52 -16.99
CA LYS A 128 7.84 14.06 -17.30
C LYS A 128 8.61 15.07 -18.13
N ALA A 129 8.00 15.62 -19.19
CA ALA A 129 8.65 16.60 -20.05
C ALA A 129 8.96 17.92 -19.32
N ALA A 130 8.10 18.33 -18.39
CA ALA A 130 8.30 19.54 -17.59
C ALA A 130 9.37 19.36 -16.49
N LEU A 131 9.40 18.20 -15.83
CA LEU A 131 10.25 17.95 -14.66
C LEU A 131 11.63 17.40 -15.00
N LYS A 132 11.75 16.55 -16.01
CA LYS A 132 13.02 15.90 -16.38
C LYS A 132 14.18 16.89 -16.64
N PRO A 133 13.98 18.06 -17.26
CA PRO A 133 15.06 19.03 -17.44
C PRO A 133 15.46 19.78 -16.16
N LEU A 134 14.58 19.78 -15.14
CA LEU A 134 14.76 20.53 -13.89
C LEU A 134 15.38 19.68 -12.79
N ILE A 135 15.31 18.35 -12.92
CA ILE A 135 15.91 17.41 -11.97
C ILE A 135 17.21 16.90 -12.58
N THR A 136 18.32 17.48 -12.13
CA THR A 136 19.65 16.91 -12.22
C THR A 136 19.70 15.70 -11.29
N THR A 137 20.08 14.53 -11.80
CA THR A 137 20.18 13.26 -11.06
C THR A 137 21.09 13.29 -9.83
N ASN A 138 21.72 14.43 -9.52
CA ASN A 138 22.77 14.58 -8.53
C ASN A 138 22.42 15.56 -7.38
N ASP A 139 21.27 16.25 -7.42
CA ASP A 139 20.96 17.35 -6.47
C ASP A 139 20.02 16.98 -5.31
N GLU A 140 19.36 15.80 -5.36
CA GLU A 140 18.71 15.22 -4.18
C GLU A 140 19.70 14.21 -3.59
N GLY A 141 20.17 14.46 -2.36
CA GLY A 141 21.26 13.71 -1.74
C GLY A 141 21.16 12.21 -2.02
N GLU A 142 22.11 11.71 -2.83
CA GLU A 142 22.17 10.30 -3.22
C GLU A 142 21.98 9.46 -1.97
N LEU A 143 20.97 8.59 -1.99
CA LEU A 143 20.80 7.61 -0.92
C LEU A 143 22.08 6.80 -0.87
N GLU A 144 22.66 6.69 0.32
CA GLU A 144 23.80 5.80 0.51
C GLU A 144 23.40 4.40 0.04
N LYS A 145 24.25 3.76 -0.78
CA LYS A 145 23.97 2.41 -1.29
C LYS A 145 23.55 1.47 -0.15
N GLY A 146 22.46 0.75 -0.35
CA GLY A 146 21.84 -0.09 0.68
C GLY A 146 20.86 0.64 1.61
N SER A 147 20.53 1.89 1.32
CA SER A 147 19.58 2.70 2.08
C SER A 147 18.26 2.90 1.32
N VAL A 148 17.20 3.12 2.07
CA VAL A 148 15.87 3.47 1.57
C VAL A 148 15.36 4.70 2.31
N VAL A 149 14.41 5.42 1.72
CA VAL A 149 13.67 6.45 2.43
C VAL A 149 12.43 5.82 3.05
N MET A 150 12.37 5.80 4.38
CA MET A 150 11.17 5.49 5.13
C MET A 150 10.41 6.78 5.41
N ARG A 151 9.13 6.82 5.03
CA ARG A 151 8.28 7.99 5.21
C ARG A 151 7.18 7.66 6.20
N VAL A 152 7.01 8.55 7.17
CA VAL A 152 6.08 8.41 8.30
C VAL A 152 5.03 9.49 8.19
N HIS A 153 3.76 9.10 8.07
CA HIS A 153 2.62 10.01 7.98
C HIS A 153 1.89 10.05 9.32
N PHE A 154 1.80 11.25 9.89
CA PHE A 154 1.07 11.50 11.14
C PHE A 154 -0.35 11.95 10.81
N GLN A 155 -1.28 11.00 10.76
CA GLN A 155 -2.68 11.22 10.40
C GLN A 155 -3.63 10.69 11.47
N ASN A 156 -4.92 11.03 11.36
CA ASN A 156 -5.98 10.57 12.27
C ASN A 156 -5.65 10.85 13.76
N GLU A 157 -5.78 9.85 14.64
CA GLU A 157 -5.46 9.96 16.06
C GLU A 157 -3.93 9.98 16.33
N ALA A 158 -3.11 9.65 15.33
CA ALA A 158 -1.66 9.85 15.31
C ALA A 158 -1.26 11.23 14.77
N GLY A 159 -2.23 12.09 14.45
CA GLY A 159 -2.03 13.45 13.98
C GLY A 159 -1.37 14.36 15.03
N MET A 160 -0.88 15.50 14.57
CA MET A 160 -0.26 16.53 15.41
C MET A 160 -1.06 17.83 15.31
N ASP A 161 -1.72 18.23 16.39
CA ASP A 161 -2.45 19.50 16.43
C ASP A 161 -1.59 20.63 16.99
N ASN A 162 -0.62 20.31 17.83
CA ASN A 162 0.22 21.29 18.51
C ASN A 162 1.63 20.77 18.83
N VAL A 163 2.48 21.66 19.34
CA VAL A 163 3.89 21.38 19.68
C VAL A 163 4.08 20.34 20.79
N THR A 164 3.07 20.10 21.63
CA THR A 164 3.10 19.04 22.65
C THR A 164 2.99 17.68 21.99
N ASP A 165 2.14 17.55 20.97
CA ASP A 165 1.98 16.32 20.21
C ASP A 165 3.24 16.03 19.42
N PHE A 166 3.84 17.05 18.80
CA PHE A 166 5.16 16.94 18.17
C PHE A 166 6.22 16.38 19.12
N LYS A 167 6.32 16.90 20.35
CA LYS A 167 7.27 16.38 21.35
C LYS A 167 6.98 14.93 21.74
N LYS A 168 5.72 14.59 21.99
CA LYS A 168 5.32 13.22 22.38
C LYS A 168 5.61 12.22 21.27
N LEU A 169 5.23 12.55 20.04
CA LEU A 169 5.41 11.71 18.87
C LEU A 169 6.89 11.63 18.46
N GLY A 170 7.64 12.73 18.57
CA GLY A 170 9.10 12.72 18.41
C GLY A 170 9.79 11.82 19.41
N ASN A 171 9.39 11.84 20.70
CA ASN A 171 9.89 10.89 21.69
C ASN A 171 9.50 9.44 21.35
N SER A 172 8.26 9.21 20.91
CA SER A 172 7.81 7.86 20.50
C SER A 172 8.67 7.32 19.35
N TRP A 173 8.89 8.14 18.32
CA TRP A 173 9.69 7.78 17.16
C TRP A 173 11.18 7.66 17.45
N TRP A 174 11.71 8.44 18.38
CA TRP A 174 13.06 8.22 18.89
C TRP A 174 13.20 6.86 19.57
N GLU A 175 12.23 6.45 20.39
CA GLU A 175 12.23 5.11 21.01
C GLU A 175 12.11 4.00 19.96
N ILE A 176 11.20 4.15 18.98
CA ILE A 176 11.04 3.19 17.87
C ILE A 176 12.35 3.06 17.09
N GLY A 177 12.91 4.19 16.64
CA GLY A 177 14.16 4.21 15.89
C GLY A 177 15.31 3.60 16.69
N ARG A 178 15.40 3.92 17.98
CA ARG A 178 16.43 3.38 18.87
C ARG A 178 16.37 1.86 18.98
N GLY A 179 15.22 1.26 19.25
CA GLY A 179 15.19 -0.20 19.43
C GLY A 179 15.34 -0.98 18.14
N ILE A 180 14.89 -0.45 17.01
CA ILE A 180 15.14 -1.09 15.71
C ILE A 180 16.62 -0.95 15.32
N ALA A 181 17.24 0.23 15.49
CA ALA A 181 18.66 0.42 15.19
C ALA A 181 19.56 -0.47 16.06
N MET A 182 19.32 -0.51 17.38
CA MET A 182 20.07 -1.35 18.31
C MET A 182 19.93 -2.85 18.00
N ALA A 183 18.78 -3.28 17.46
CA ALA A 183 18.55 -4.66 17.03
C ALA A 183 19.39 -5.05 15.81
N HIS A 184 19.96 -4.07 15.09
CA HIS A 184 20.87 -4.22 13.95
C HIS A 184 22.29 -3.73 14.28
N ASP A 185 22.66 -3.70 15.56
CA ASP A 185 23.97 -3.20 16.03
C ASP A 185 24.32 -1.78 15.52
N SER A 186 23.30 -0.98 15.26
CA SER A 186 23.39 0.40 14.76
C SER A 186 22.98 1.40 15.83
N ALA A 187 23.42 2.65 15.67
CA ALA A 187 23.05 3.75 16.56
C ALA A 187 21.75 4.41 16.09
N PRO A 188 20.92 4.96 17.01
CA PRO A 188 19.72 5.72 16.62
C PRO A 188 20.04 6.88 15.65
N GLU A 189 21.23 7.46 15.76
CA GLU A 189 21.73 8.55 14.92
C GLU A 189 21.97 8.12 13.45
N ASP A 190 22.04 6.82 13.18
CA ASP A 190 22.14 6.28 11.82
C ASP A 190 20.80 6.40 11.04
N ILE A 191 19.69 6.71 11.74
CA ILE A 191 18.39 7.03 11.15
C ILE A 191 18.32 8.56 10.94
N LYS A 192 18.57 9.01 9.70
CA LYS A 192 18.70 10.44 9.39
C LYS A 192 17.37 11.02 8.92
N VAL A 193 16.92 12.13 9.52
CA VAL A 193 15.79 12.90 8.98
C VAL A 193 16.25 13.66 7.73
N VAL A 194 15.71 13.31 6.57
CA VAL A 194 16.06 13.91 5.27
C VAL A 194 14.99 14.86 4.74
N GLY A 195 13.79 14.86 5.32
CA GLY A 195 12.71 15.74 4.91
C GLY A 195 11.58 15.84 5.93
N ALA A 196 10.85 16.97 5.89
CA ALA A 196 9.59 17.16 6.61
C ALA A 196 8.63 18.02 5.76
N SER A 197 7.38 17.59 5.61
CA SER A 197 6.38 18.31 4.79
C SER A 197 5.06 18.58 5.52
N LYS A 198 4.27 19.53 4.99
CA LYS A 198 3.03 20.05 5.61
C LYS A 198 1.78 19.47 4.92
N GLY A 199 0.89 18.85 5.69
CA GLY A 199 -0.42 18.40 5.23
C GLY A 199 -1.25 17.58 6.25
N SER A 200 -0.79 17.48 7.49
CA SER A 200 -0.41 16.23 8.20
C SER A 200 1.12 16.14 8.15
N ILE A 201 1.76 16.11 9.32
CA ILE A 201 3.22 16.12 9.37
C ILE A 201 3.69 14.82 8.72
N VAL A 202 4.61 14.92 7.77
CA VAL A 202 5.25 13.75 7.16
C VAL A 202 6.74 13.88 7.42
N ILE A 203 7.36 12.85 8.01
CA ILE A 203 8.80 12.79 8.27
C ILE A 203 9.42 11.76 7.32
N GLU A 204 10.47 12.16 6.63
CA GLU A 204 11.24 11.29 5.73
C GLU A 204 12.59 10.95 6.38
N LEU A 205 12.88 9.66 6.46
CA LEU A 205 14.04 9.09 7.15
C LEU A 205 14.88 8.28 6.17
N ALA A 206 16.15 8.63 5.97
CA ALA A 206 17.10 7.76 5.28
C ALA A 206 17.59 6.70 6.27
N VAL A 207 17.37 5.42 5.93
CA VAL A 207 17.69 4.27 6.79
C VAL A 207 18.22 3.11 5.98
N ALA A 208 19.06 2.26 6.58
CA ALA A 208 19.48 1.01 5.98
C ALA A 208 18.27 0.10 5.64
N ALA A 209 18.31 -0.60 4.51
CA ALA A 209 17.22 -1.46 4.05
C ALA A 209 16.83 -2.54 5.08
N ALA A 210 17.79 -3.04 5.86
CA ALA A 210 17.56 -4.00 6.95
C ALA A 210 16.70 -3.41 8.09
N ILE A 211 16.93 -2.15 8.46
CA ILE A 211 16.15 -1.41 9.48
C ILE A 211 14.71 -1.25 9.00
N ALA A 212 14.51 -0.77 7.77
CA ALA A 212 13.18 -0.63 7.16
C ALA A 212 12.46 -1.98 7.03
N THR A 213 13.19 -3.06 6.72
CA THR A 213 12.65 -4.42 6.66
C THR A 213 12.15 -4.91 8.01
N THR A 214 12.87 -4.60 9.10
CA THR A 214 12.39 -4.93 10.46
C THR A 214 11.16 -4.10 10.82
N ALA A 215 11.15 -2.80 10.54
CA ALA A 215 9.98 -1.94 10.79
C ALA A 215 8.73 -2.46 10.05
N SER A 216 8.84 -2.76 8.75
CA SER A 216 7.73 -3.31 7.96
C SER A 216 7.30 -4.69 8.46
N THR A 217 8.22 -5.54 8.91
CA THR A 217 7.86 -6.86 9.48
C THR A 217 7.03 -6.68 10.76
N ILE A 218 7.40 -5.71 11.62
CA ILE A 218 6.66 -5.40 12.84
C ILE A 218 5.25 -4.90 12.49
N ILE A 219 5.13 -3.93 11.59
CA ILE A 219 3.84 -3.36 11.15
C ILE A 219 2.95 -4.45 10.55
N LEU A 220 3.51 -5.28 9.66
CA LEU A 220 2.79 -6.39 9.04
C LEU A 220 2.25 -7.37 10.09
N SER A 221 3.08 -7.78 11.06
CA SER A 221 2.63 -8.71 12.09
C SER A 221 1.60 -8.07 13.03
N ALA A 222 1.72 -6.76 13.31
CA ALA A 222 0.73 -6.00 14.06
C ALA A 222 -0.64 -6.01 13.37
N LEU A 223 -0.67 -5.71 12.08
CA LEU A 223 -1.89 -5.72 11.28
C LEU A 223 -2.50 -7.13 11.19
N LYS A 224 -1.67 -8.18 11.13
CA LYS A 224 -2.15 -9.58 11.21
C LYS A 224 -2.78 -9.91 12.56
N VAL A 225 -2.30 -9.33 13.65
CA VAL A 225 -2.95 -9.47 14.97
C VAL A 225 -4.26 -8.68 14.99
N ALA A 226 -4.26 -7.43 14.50
CA ALA A 226 -5.46 -6.60 14.42
C ALA A 226 -6.57 -7.25 13.58
N ASP A 227 -6.26 -7.77 12.39
CA ASP A 227 -7.20 -8.49 11.52
C ASP A 227 -7.82 -9.72 12.23
N ARG A 228 -7.00 -10.47 12.98
CA ARG A 228 -7.48 -11.60 13.78
C ARG A 228 -8.43 -11.16 14.89
N VAL A 229 -8.05 -10.13 15.66
CA VAL A 229 -8.88 -9.57 16.73
C VAL A 229 -10.22 -9.07 16.19
N LEU A 230 -10.23 -8.31 15.08
CA LEU A 230 -11.44 -7.82 14.44
C LEU A 230 -12.30 -8.97 13.89
N THR A 231 -11.66 -9.99 13.31
CA THR A 231 -12.38 -11.19 12.85
C THR A 231 -13.06 -11.92 14.00
N ILE A 232 -12.41 -12.06 15.16
CA ILE A 232 -13.01 -12.65 16.36
C ILE A 232 -14.19 -11.80 16.83
N ARG A 233 -14.01 -10.47 16.93
CA ARG A 233 -15.07 -9.54 17.35
C ARG A 233 -16.29 -9.59 16.42
N LYS A 234 -16.06 -9.64 15.11
CA LYS A 234 -17.13 -9.80 14.12
C LYS A 234 -17.90 -11.10 14.32
N LYS A 235 -17.21 -12.22 14.57
CA LYS A 235 -17.86 -13.50 14.89
C LYS A 235 -18.68 -13.44 16.18
N VAL A 236 -18.21 -12.70 17.20
CA VAL A 236 -19.00 -12.45 18.42
C VAL A 236 -20.30 -11.71 18.09
N GLU A 237 -20.23 -10.69 17.24
CA GLU A 237 -21.42 -9.92 16.84
C GLU A 237 -22.38 -10.76 15.98
N GLU A 238 -21.86 -11.59 15.07
CA GLU A 238 -22.66 -12.57 14.34
C GLU A 238 -23.37 -13.53 15.30
N ILE A 239 -22.68 -14.06 16.33
CA ILE A 239 -23.29 -14.92 17.35
C ILE A 239 -24.39 -14.21 18.14
N LYS A 240 -24.17 -12.95 18.56
CA LYS A 240 -25.22 -12.14 19.22
C LYS A 240 -26.43 -11.95 18.31
N SER A 241 -26.21 -11.71 17.02
CA SER A 241 -27.29 -11.52 16.04
C SER A 241 -28.17 -12.77 15.88
N LEU A 242 -27.59 -13.96 16.11
CA LEU A 242 -28.31 -15.23 16.13
C LEU A 242 -29.20 -15.42 17.37
N LYS A 243 -29.17 -14.47 18.34
CA LYS A 243 -29.97 -14.48 19.58
C LYS A 243 -29.88 -15.80 20.35
N LEU A 244 -28.70 -16.43 20.32
CA LEU A 244 -28.48 -17.70 21.03
C LEU A 244 -28.48 -17.44 22.54
N ASN A 245 -29.11 -18.32 23.32
CA ASN A 245 -29.12 -18.22 24.79
C ASN A 245 -27.75 -18.47 25.45
N ASN A 246 -26.69 -18.68 24.68
CA ASN A 246 -25.36 -19.04 25.18
C ASN A 246 -24.45 -17.82 25.37
N LYS A 247 -24.77 -17.00 26.36
CA LYS A 247 -23.97 -15.81 26.76
C LYS A 247 -22.54 -16.14 27.19
N LYS A 248 -22.26 -17.41 27.53
CA LYS A 248 -20.91 -17.85 27.88
C LYS A 248 -19.99 -17.86 26.66
N LEU A 249 -20.48 -18.31 25.51
CA LEU A 249 -19.71 -18.33 24.26
C LEU A 249 -19.30 -16.92 23.81
N GLU A 250 -20.21 -15.94 23.94
CA GLU A 250 -19.94 -14.53 23.63
C GLU A 250 -18.82 -13.96 24.53
N SER A 251 -18.92 -14.20 25.83
CA SER A 251 -17.93 -13.74 26.82
C SER A 251 -16.56 -14.39 26.63
N ASP A 252 -16.52 -15.69 26.35
CA ASP A 252 -15.28 -16.43 26.16
C ASP A 252 -14.57 -15.99 24.86
N LEU A 253 -15.31 -15.75 23.77
CA LEU A 253 -14.73 -15.23 22.51
C LEU A 253 -14.27 -13.76 22.63
N ALA A 254 -14.99 -12.93 23.39
CA ALA A 254 -14.54 -11.55 23.65
C ALA A 254 -13.22 -11.53 24.43
N LYS A 255 -13.09 -12.39 25.44
CA LYS A 255 -11.82 -12.55 26.19
C LYS A 255 -10.69 -13.09 25.31
N GLU A 256 -11.01 -14.00 24.38
CA GLU A 256 -10.02 -14.52 23.43
C GLU A 256 -9.49 -13.41 22.51
N ALA A 257 -10.34 -12.46 22.09
CA ALA A 257 -9.89 -11.30 21.32
C ALA A 257 -8.91 -10.42 22.12
N ASP A 258 -9.19 -10.15 23.39
CA ASP A 258 -8.28 -9.37 24.26
C ASP A 258 -6.98 -10.12 24.56
N LYS A 259 -7.06 -11.45 24.65
CA LYS A 259 -5.91 -12.32 24.83
C LYS A 259 -5.02 -12.34 23.58
N GLU A 260 -5.60 -12.51 22.39
CA GLU A 260 -4.88 -12.47 21.11
C GLU A 260 -4.15 -11.13 20.93
N LYS A 261 -4.75 -10.01 21.35
CA LYS A 261 -4.07 -8.70 21.33
C LYS A 261 -2.82 -8.67 22.22
N LYS A 262 -2.90 -9.22 23.43
CA LYS A 262 -1.76 -9.26 24.38
C LYS A 262 -0.68 -10.24 23.94
N GLU A 263 -1.06 -11.47 23.62
CA GLU A 263 -0.12 -12.52 23.20
C GLU A 263 0.51 -12.22 21.83
N GLY A 264 -0.20 -11.48 20.97
CA GLY A 264 0.31 -11.03 19.68
C GLY A 264 1.57 -10.17 19.82
N LEU A 265 1.60 -9.25 20.79
CA LEU A 265 2.76 -8.36 21.00
C LEU A 265 4.01 -9.14 21.44
N ASP A 266 3.86 -10.05 22.39
CA ASP A 266 4.96 -10.90 22.86
C ASP A 266 5.49 -11.81 21.74
N LYS A 267 4.57 -12.33 20.93
CA LYS A 267 4.90 -13.18 19.78
C LYS A 267 5.68 -12.41 18.72
N ILE A 268 5.28 -11.17 18.40
CA ILE A 268 5.99 -10.31 17.44
C ILE A 268 7.42 -10.06 17.90
N THR A 269 7.58 -9.60 19.15
CA THR A 269 8.92 -9.33 19.72
C THR A 269 9.79 -10.58 19.66
N LYS A 270 9.24 -11.74 20.04
CA LYS A 270 9.98 -13.01 19.99
C LYS A 270 10.37 -13.43 18.58
N GLU A 271 9.46 -13.32 17.61
CA GLU A 271 9.74 -13.65 16.21
C GLU A 271 10.83 -12.76 15.62
N ILE A 272 10.80 -11.46 15.90
CA ILE A 272 11.84 -10.52 15.45
C ILE A 272 13.18 -10.82 16.13
N SER A 273 13.21 -11.04 17.45
CA SER A 273 14.46 -11.38 18.15
C SER A 273 15.09 -12.66 17.61
N VAL A 274 14.30 -13.69 17.30
CA VAL A 274 14.79 -14.92 16.67
C VAL A 274 15.35 -14.64 15.26
N LYS A 275 14.62 -13.86 14.45
CA LYS A 275 15.03 -13.52 13.08
C LYS A 275 16.33 -12.71 13.05
N LEU A 276 16.55 -11.86 14.04
CA LEU A 276 17.74 -11.01 14.18
C LEU A 276 18.85 -11.67 15.02
N ASN A 277 18.69 -12.93 15.43
CA ASN A 277 19.64 -13.66 16.28
C ASN A 277 20.04 -12.92 17.58
N ILE A 278 19.08 -12.22 18.19
CA ILE A 278 19.31 -11.51 19.47
C ILE A 278 19.21 -12.52 20.60
N ASP A 279 20.31 -12.75 21.32
CA ASP A 279 20.33 -13.70 22.44
C ASP A 279 19.76 -13.06 23.70
N ALA A 280 18.66 -13.60 24.21
CA ALA A 280 18.01 -13.11 25.43
C ALA A 280 18.93 -13.13 26.67
N ASN A 281 19.98 -13.94 26.68
CA ASN A 281 20.92 -14.06 27.79
C ASN A 281 22.12 -13.09 27.71
N GLY A 282 22.47 -12.60 26.51
CA GLY A 282 23.58 -11.66 26.29
C GLY A 282 23.13 -10.23 25.96
N ASP A 283 21.98 -10.09 25.31
CA ASP A 283 21.45 -8.84 24.75
C ASP A 283 20.18 -8.36 25.49
N GLY A 284 20.09 -8.61 26.80
CA GLY A 284 18.90 -8.30 27.60
C GLY A 284 18.42 -6.84 27.52
N GLU A 285 19.32 -5.90 27.23
CA GLU A 285 18.95 -4.50 26.93
C GLU A 285 18.33 -4.36 25.54
N LYS A 286 18.93 -4.93 24.49
CA LYS A 286 18.39 -4.87 23.11
C LYS A 286 16.98 -5.45 23.06
N VAL A 287 16.73 -6.58 23.73
CA VAL A 287 15.40 -7.20 23.79
C VAL A 287 14.37 -6.25 24.40
N LYS A 288 14.68 -5.62 25.53
CA LYS A 288 13.75 -4.69 26.21
C LYS A 288 13.47 -3.43 25.38
N VAL A 289 14.50 -2.87 24.75
CA VAL A 289 14.35 -1.67 23.91
C VAL A 289 13.58 -2.01 22.63
N LEU A 290 13.83 -3.18 22.03
CA LEU A 290 13.07 -3.69 20.89
C LEU A 290 11.60 -3.92 21.25
N GLU A 291 11.29 -4.54 22.39
CA GLU A 291 9.92 -4.75 22.85
C GLU A 291 9.14 -3.44 22.97
N LYS A 292 9.78 -2.42 23.56
CA LYS A 292 9.20 -1.07 23.67
C LYS A 292 8.97 -0.43 22.29
N SER A 293 9.89 -0.65 21.36
CA SER A 293 9.81 -0.13 19.99
C SER A 293 8.68 -0.80 19.21
N VAL A 294 8.55 -2.12 19.31
CA VAL A 294 7.44 -2.89 18.75
C VAL A 294 6.13 -2.35 19.28
N LYS A 295 6.00 -2.20 20.61
CA LYS A 295 4.78 -1.66 21.22
C LYS A 295 4.42 -0.26 20.71
N ASN A 296 5.39 0.65 20.68
CA ASN A 296 5.15 2.02 20.23
C ASN A 296 4.76 2.09 18.74
N LEU A 297 5.39 1.27 17.89
CA LEU A 297 5.08 1.21 16.46
C LEU A 297 3.68 0.64 16.22
N ILE A 298 3.29 -0.39 16.98
CA ILE A 298 1.92 -0.93 16.95
C ILE A 298 0.91 0.14 17.35
N GLU A 299 1.14 0.83 18.47
CA GLU A 299 0.25 1.89 18.95
C GLU A 299 0.14 3.06 17.95
N PHE A 300 1.23 3.38 17.24
CA PHE A 300 1.22 4.39 16.19
C PHE A 300 0.31 4.00 15.02
N VAL A 301 0.44 2.76 14.52
CA VAL A 301 -0.39 2.24 13.42
C VAL A 301 -1.85 2.08 13.84
N GLU A 302 -2.12 1.61 15.06
CA GLU A 302 -3.49 1.52 15.61
C GLU A 302 -4.20 2.89 15.68
N LYS A 303 -3.45 3.99 15.82
CA LYS A 303 -3.98 5.35 15.82
C LYS A 303 -4.12 5.95 14.42
N GLY A 304 -3.89 5.16 13.38
CA GLY A 304 -4.00 5.59 11.98
C GLY A 304 -2.77 6.33 11.47
N GLY A 305 -1.61 6.14 12.10
CA GLY A 305 -0.33 6.55 11.54
C GLY A 305 0.11 5.58 10.44
N GLU A 306 0.60 6.12 9.33
CA GLU A 306 1.02 5.31 8.18
C GLU A 306 2.54 5.36 8.04
N VAL A 307 3.12 4.26 7.57
CA VAL A 307 4.53 4.21 7.19
C VAL A 307 4.59 3.66 5.78
N ASP A 308 5.34 4.29 4.90
CA ASP A 308 5.71 3.74 3.60
C ASP A 308 7.20 3.94 3.34
N PHE A 309 7.67 3.48 2.20
CA PHE A 309 9.04 3.66 1.79
C PHE A 309 9.12 3.88 0.28
N PHE A 310 10.18 4.53 -0.14
CA PHE A 310 10.59 4.54 -1.54
C PHE A 310 12.10 4.37 -1.62
N THR A 311 12.55 3.95 -2.79
CA THR A 311 13.94 3.68 -3.08
C THR A 311 14.24 4.11 -4.52
N ASP A 312 15.49 4.40 -4.81
CA ASP A 312 15.92 4.68 -6.17
C ASP A 312 16.05 3.40 -7.01
N GLU A 313 16.31 3.56 -8.31
CA GLU A 313 16.50 2.42 -9.22
C GLU A 313 17.73 1.58 -8.85
N GLU A 314 18.76 2.17 -8.23
CA GLU A 314 20.01 1.48 -7.89
C GLU A 314 19.83 0.46 -6.75
N ASN A 315 19.01 0.81 -5.76
CA ASN A 315 18.73 -0.05 -4.60
C ASN A 315 17.48 -0.93 -4.78
N LYS A 316 16.80 -0.83 -5.93
CA LYS A 316 15.51 -1.51 -6.24
C LYS A 316 15.58 -3.03 -6.19
N ASP A 317 16.74 -3.59 -6.51
CA ASP A 317 16.97 -5.02 -6.72
C ASP A 317 17.61 -5.76 -5.54
N GLU A 318 17.95 -5.03 -4.47
CA GLU A 318 18.53 -5.63 -3.27
C GLU A 318 17.57 -6.62 -2.59
N PRO A 319 18.07 -7.74 -2.02
CA PRO A 319 17.23 -8.75 -1.38
C PRO A 319 16.31 -8.17 -0.30
N GLU A 320 16.83 -7.27 0.54
CA GLU A 320 16.11 -6.59 1.62
C GLU A 320 15.00 -5.71 1.04
N THR A 321 15.29 -4.94 -0.01
CA THR A 321 14.30 -4.11 -0.73
C THR A 321 13.16 -4.96 -1.30
N LYS A 322 13.43 -6.17 -1.80
CA LYS A 322 12.39 -7.10 -2.31
C LYS A 322 11.47 -7.59 -1.19
N VAL A 323 12.02 -7.91 -0.02
CA VAL A 323 11.22 -8.27 1.16
C VAL A 323 10.40 -7.08 1.64
N LEU A 324 11.00 -5.89 1.65
CA LEU A 324 10.35 -4.64 2.04
C LEU A 324 9.11 -4.35 1.18
N LYS A 325 9.26 -4.42 -0.15
CA LYS A 325 8.13 -4.29 -1.10
C LYS A 325 7.00 -5.25 -0.76
N LYS A 326 7.31 -6.54 -0.70
CA LYS A 326 6.32 -7.58 -0.40
C LYS A 326 5.59 -7.33 0.93
N ASN A 327 6.32 -6.92 1.97
CA ASN A 327 5.73 -6.60 3.27
C ASN A 327 4.73 -5.45 3.15
N PHE A 328 5.09 -4.36 2.47
CA PHE A 328 4.22 -3.20 2.35
C PHE A 328 3.00 -3.45 1.47
N ASP A 329 3.11 -4.29 0.44
CA ASP A 329 1.93 -4.69 -0.33
C ASP A 329 0.92 -5.44 0.55
N GLU A 330 1.43 -6.29 1.45
CA GLU A 330 0.59 -7.02 2.41
C GLU A 330 0.04 -6.07 3.50
N ILE A 331 0.82 -5.10 3.97
CA ILE A 331 0.40 -4.04 4.90
C ILE A 331 -0.78 -3.27 4.32
N LYS A 332 -0.64 -2.71 3.11
CA LYS A 332 -1.71 -1.94 2.45
C LYS A 332 -2.99 -2.74 2.26
N LYS A 333 -2.87 -4.02 1.87
CA LYS A 333 -4.02 -4.93 1.74
C LYS A 333 -4.71 -5.16 3.09
N LEU A 334 -3.92 -5.35 4.15
CA LEU A 334 -4.46 -5.56 5.50
C LEU A 334 -5.07 -4.29 6.07
N GLU A 335 -4.48 -3.11 5.88
CA GLU A 335 -5.05 -1.83 6.30
C GLU A 335 -6.40 -1.58 5.66
N LYS A 336 -6.51 -1.73 4.33
CA LYS A 336 -7.80 -1.64 3.61
C LYS A 336 -8.82 -2.62 4.18
N ARG A 337 -8.39 -3.85 4.52
CA ARG A 337 -9.28 -4.87 5.11
C ARG A 337 -9.70 -4.52 6.54
N VAL A 338 -8.80 -4.02 7.38
CA VAL A 338 -9.07 -3.59 8.76
C VAL A 338 -10.07 -2.43 8.75
N LEU A 339 -9.85 -1.41 7.93
CA LEU A 339 -10.77 -0.27 7.75
C LEU A 339 -12.17 -0.73 7.31
N MET A 340 -12.26 -1.70 6.39
CA MET A 340 -13.54 -2.29 5.96
C MET A 340 -14.25 -3.07 7.07
N LEU A 341 -13.52 -3.66 8.02
CA LEU A 341 -14.10 -4.36 9.17
C LEU A 341 -14.57 -3.40 10.26
N GLU A 342 -13.86 -2.29 10.46
CA GLU A 342 -14.22 -1.24 11.43
C GLU A 342 -15.44 -0.43 10.97
N SER A 343 -15.47 0.00 9.71
CA SER A 343 -16.61 0.73 9.12
C SER A 343 -17.92 -0.06 9.06
N LYS A 344 -17.86 -1.39 9.19
CA LYS A 344 -19.05 -2.27 9.24
C LYS A 344 -19.54 -2.57 10.66
N ASN A 345 -18.92 -2.00 11.69
CA ASN A 345 -19.37 -2.03 13.09
C ASN A 345 -19.84 -0.62 13.54
N PRO A 346 -21.05 -0.17 13.16
CA PRO A 346 -21.70 0.98 13.79
C PRO A 346 -22.24 0.66 15.20
#